data_AF-A0A5C0DXQ9-F1
#
_entry.id   AF-A0A5C0DXQ9-F1
#
_cell.length_a   1.000
_cell.length_b   1.000
_cell.length_c   1.000
_cell.angle_alpha   90.00
_cell.angle_beta   90.00
_cell.angle_gamma   90.00
#
_symmetry.space_group_name_H-M   'P 1'
#
loop_
_entity.id
_entity.type
_entity.pdbx_description
1 polymer ?
#
loop_
_entity_poly.entity_id
_entity_poly.type
_entity_poly.pdbx_seq_one_letter_code
_entity_poly.pdbx_strand_id
1 'polypeptide(L)'
;MTFQITPENTQNKSTLLEYFRELGNEKLSEIRIEVDTEKYKKDTKKYKKGTKKYHKNTKKYKEKITGDINTAINTIKKYFLDEIINTAIQDNWNDKDKLSSLLFTTYCANVVMLDLRHEVWPYEYMAFSRRIGELWEDFVRLPFLYAPKAAELTSFVPPLFSEVRKNLKGDIKEYIDTLSISQEQKLNSSMIMKNYG
;
A
#
# COMPACT_ATOMS: atom_id res chain seq x y z
N MET A 1 25.49 1.03 3.03
CA MET A 1 25.84 1.16 1.61
C MET A 1 25.14 2.40 1.06
N THR A 2 25.81 3.25 0.28
CA THR A 2 25.20 4.45 -0.34
C THR A 2 24.78 4.14 -1.77
N PHE A 3 23.48 4.10 -2.02
CA PHE A 3 22.91 3.98 -3.36
C PHE A 3 22.85 5.35 -4.03
N GLN A 4 23.36 5.47 -5.26
CA GLN A 4 23.27 6.73 -6.01
C GLN A 4 21.93 6.80 -6.73
N ILE A 5 21.11 7.79 -6.38
CA ILE A 5 19.79 8.02 -6.95
C ILE A 5 19.96 8.75 -8.29
N THR A 6 19.99 7.98 -9.38
CA THR A 6 20.01 8.47 -10.76
C THR A 6 19.02 7.64 -11.59
N PRO A 7 18.45 8.16 -12.69
CA PRO A 7 17.51 7.40 -13.51
C PRO A 7 18.08 6.06 -13.99
N GLU A 8 19.37 6.03 -14.33
CA GLU A 8 20.06 4.83 -14.76
C GLU A 8 20.07 3.75 -13.67
N ASN A 9 20.41 4.12 -12.43
CA ASN A 9 20.48 3.18 -11.31
C ASN A 9 19.08 2.77 -10.83
N THR A 10 18.15 3.72 -10.72
CA THR A 10 16.78 3.46 -10.23
C THR A 10 15.88 2.78 -11.26
N GLN A 11 16.34 2.63 -12.50
CA GLN A 11 15.68 1.81 -13.53
C GLN A 11 16.44 0.49 -13.79
N ASN A 12 17.60 0.28 -13.13
CA ASN A 12 18.32 -0.98 -13.20
C ASN A 12 17.76 -1.99 -12.18
N LYS A 13 16.98 -2.94 -12.69
CA LYS A 13 16.38 -4.01 -11.87
C LYS A 13 17.41 -4.81 -11.06
N SER A 14 18.57 -5.14 -11.64
CA SER A 14 19.56 -5.97 -10.94
C SER A 14 20.14 -5.22 -9.74
N THR A 15 20.54 -3.97 -9.96
CA THR A 15 21.12 -3.10 -8.93
C THR A 15 20.13 -2.81 -7.81
N LEU A 16 18.87 -2.53 -8.14
CA LEU A 16 17.83 -2.33 -7.13
C LEU A 16 17.53 -3.60 -6.33
N LEU A 17 17.45 -4.77 -6.98
CA LEU A 17 17.23 -6.03 -6.29
C LEU A 17 18.37 -6.35 -5.33
N GLU A 18 19.62 -6.15 -5.75
CA GLU A 18 20.80 -6.33 -4.90
C GLU A 18 20.74 -5.40 -3.68
N TYR A 19 20.54 -4.10 -3.91
CA TYR A 19 20.42 -3.10 -2.85
C TYR A 19 19.33 -3.45 -1.82
N PHE A 20 18.12 -3.76 -2.27
CA PHE A 20 17.03 -4.11 -1.36
C PHE A 20 17.26 -5.45 -0.65
N ARG A 21 17.90 -6.42 -1.31
CA ARG A 21 18.23 -7.73 -0.70
C ARG A 21 19.22 -7.57 0.43
N GLU A 22 20.28 -6.80 0.24
CA GLU A 22 21.27 -6.58 1.29
C GLU A 22 20.64 -5.91 2.52
N LEU A 23 19.94 -4.79 2.32
CA LEU A 23 19.25 -4.09 3.41
C LEU A 23 18.20 -4.98 4.08
N GLY A 24 17.47 -5.75 3.29
CA GLY A 24 16.44 -6.65 3.79
C GLY A 24 17.00 -7.81 4.61
N ASN A 25 18.12 -8.40 4.18
CA ASN A 25 18.80 -9.47 4.92
C ASN A 25 19.43 -8.96 6.22
N GLU A 26 20.02 -7.76 6.20
CA GLU A 26 20.52 -7.08 7.39
C GLU A 26 19.38 -6.88 8.40
N LYS A 27 18.28 -6.27 7.97
CA LYS A 27 17.10 -6.05 8.83
C LYS A 27 16.47 -7.35 9.32
N LEU A 28 16.38 -8.37 8.48
CA LEU A 28 15.87 -9.67 8.89
C LEU A 28 16.73 -10.30 9.99
N SER A 29 18.05 -10.15 9.89
CA SER A 29 19.00 -10.64 10.90
C SER A 29 18.85 -9.91 12.22
N GLU A 30 18.73 -8.58 12.20
CA GLU A 30 18.45 -7.75 13.38
C GLU A 30 17.13 -8.16 14.07
N ILE A 31 16.05 -8.27 13.30
CA ILE A 31 14.73 -8.66 13.81
C ILE A 31 14.79 -10.05 14.46
N ARG A 32 15.48 -11.02 13.84
CA ARG A 32 15.67 -12.36 14.43
C ARG A 32 16.34 -12.27 15.81
N ILE A 33 17.39 -11.46 15.93
CA ILE A 33 18.11 -11.24 17.20
C ILE A 33 17.22 -10.56 18.24
N GLU A 34 16.47 -9.53 17.86
CA GLU A 34 15.57 -8.80 18.75
C GLU A 34 14.46 -9.69 19.30
N VAL A 35 13.80 -10.45 18.43
CA VAL A 35 12.73 -11.37 18.80
C VAL A 35 13.25 -12.48 19.72
N ASP A 36 14.42 -13.03 19.42
CA ASP A 36 15.07 -14.04 20.27
C ASP A 36 15.44 -13.46 21.65
N THR A 37 15.96 -12.22 21.69
CA THR A 37 16.35 -11.53 22.92
C THR A 37 15.17 -11.16 23.80
N GLU A 38 14.10 -10.59 23.23
CA GLU A 38 12.86 -10.30 23.95
C GLU A 38 12.27 -11.55 24.59
N LYS A 39 12.33 -12.68 23.86
CA LYS A 39 11.77 -13.94 24.33
C LYS A 39 12.64 -14.56 25.42
N TYR A 40 13.97 -14.51 25.28
CA TYR A 40 14.90 -14.88 26.35
C TYR A 40 14.65 -14.08 27.64
N LYS A 41 14.39 -12.76 27.53
CA LYS A 41 14.02 -11.91 28.68
C LYS A 41 12.67 -12.29 29.30
N LYS A 42 11.68 -12.71 28.49
CA LYS A 42 10.39 -13.20 28.99
C LYS A 42 10.51 -14.57 29.67
N ASP A 43 11.37 -15.43 29.13
CA ASP A 43 11.59 -16.77 29.65
C ASP A 43 12.43 -16.74 30.92
N THR A 44 13.48 -15.91 31.03
CA THR A 44 14.24 -15.69 32.30
C THR A 44 13.36 -15.16 33.43
N LYS A 45 12.34 -14.36 33.13
CA LYS A 45 11.28 -14.00 34.11
C LYS A 45 10.36 -15.19 34.47
N LYS A 46 10.11 -16.10 33.53
CA LYS A 46 9.35 -17.35 33.75
C LYS A 46 10.15 -18.49 34.40
N TYR A 47 11.48 -18.50 34.34
CA TYR A 47 12.33 -19.55 34.92
C TYR A 47 12.22 -19.68 36.46
N LYS A 48 11.46 -18.81 37.14
CA LYS A 48 10.97 -19.03 38.51
C LYS A 48 9.80 -20.03 38.62
N LYS A 49 9.21 -20.52 37.52
CA LYS A 49 8.17 -21.56 37.49
C LYS A 49 8.42 -22.48 36.29
N GLY A 50 8.73 -23.74 36.58
CA GLY A 50 9.31 -24.68 35.63
C GLY A 50 8.53 -24.98 34.35
N THR A 51 9.30 -25.52 33.39
CA THR A 51 8.96 -26.22 32.14
C THR A 51 8.65 -25.39 30.88
N LYS A 52 9.60 -25.39 29.92
CA LYS A 52 9.56 -26.08 28.60
C LYS A 52 10.64 -25.50 27.67
N LYS A 53 11.44 -26.38 27.06
CA LYS A 53 12.52 -26.04 26.11
C LYS A 53 11.93 -25.40 24.84
N TYR A 54 12.49 -24.28 24.41
CA TYR A 54 12.02 -23.44 23.30
C TYR A 54 12.27 -24.06 21.92
N HIS A 55 11.34 -23.84 20.98
CA HIS A 55 11.48 -24.22 19.57
C HIS A 55 11.30 -22.96 18.70
N LYS A 56 12.29 -22.66 17.85
CA LYS A 56 12.28 -21.57 16.84
C LYS A 56 11.15 -21.67 15.81
N ASN A 57 10.40 -22.77 15.82
CA ASN A 57 9.45 -23.13 14.76
C ASN A 57 7.97 -22.87 15.11
N THR A 58 7.67 -22.08 16.15
CA THR A 58 6.26 -21.80 16.50
C THR A 58 5.62 -20.81 15.53
N LYS A 59 4.34 -21.02 15.21
CA LYS A 59 3.53 -20.11 14.36
C LYS A 59 3.69 -18.64 14.76
N LYS A 60 3.55 -18.34 16.06
CA LYS A 60 3.67 -16.99 16.63
C LYS A 60 5.04 -16.33 16.40
N TYR A 61 6.11 -17.13 16.34
CA TYR A 61 7.45 -16.61 16.07
C TYR A 61 7.58 -16.16 14.61
N LYS A 62 7.16 -17.03 13.68
CA LYS A 62 7.13 -16.73 12.24
C LYS A 62 6.23 -15.55 11.93
N GLU A 63 5.06 -15.49 12.56
CA GLU A 63 4.11 -14.38 12.42
C GLU A 63 4.72 -13.04 12.84
N LYS A 64 5.40 -12.99 14.00
CA LYS A 64 6.07 -11.77 14.46
C LYS A 64 7.14 -11.32 13.47
N ILE A 65 8.08 -12.21 13.12
CA ILE A 65 9.18 -11.86 12.21
C ILE A 65 8.66 -11.45 10.83
N THR A 66 7.69 -12.18 10.26
CA THR A 66 7.12 -11.84 8.95
C THR A 66 6.30 -10.55 8.94
N GLY A 67 5.75 -10.13 10.09
CA GLY A 67 5.11 -8.83 10.27
C GLY A 67 6.12 -7.70 10.41
N ASP A 68 7.14 -7.90 11.24
CA ASP A 68 8.21 -6.92 11.49
C ASP A 68 9.02 -6.66 10.21
N ILE A 69 9.38 -7.69 9.45
CA ILE A 69 10.12 -7.52 8.18
C ILE A 69 9.28 -6.80 7.11
N ASN A 70 7.97 -7.10 7.04
CA ASN A 70 7.07 -6.41 6.12
C ASN A 70 6.98 -4.92 6.44
N THR A 71 6.93 -4.59 7.74
CA THR A 71 6.92 -3.19 8.20
C THR A 71 8.24 -2.52 7.86
N ALA A 72 9.38 -3.15 8.17
CA ALA A 72 10.71 -2.62 7.87
C ALA A 72 10.92 -2.35 6.38
N ILE A 73 10.61 -3.31 5.50
CA ILE A 73 10.78 -3.13 4.05
C ILE A 73 9.84 -2.04 3.51
N ASN A 74 8.59 -1.96 3.96
CA ASN A 74 7.69 -0.89 3.54
C ASN A 74 8.18 0.49 3.99
N THR A 75 8.77 0.59 5.18
CA THR A 75 9.40 1.82 5.67
C THR A 75 10.62 2.20 4.81
N ILE A 76 11.52 1.26 4.51
CA ILE A 76 12.68 1.49 3.64
C ILE A 76 12.22 1.92 2.23
N LYS A 77 11.25 1.19 1.66
CA LYS A 77 10.64 1.53 0.37
C LYS A 77 10.13 2.96 0.37
N LYS A 78 9.36 3.35 1.39
CA LYS A 78 8.80 4.70 1.49
C LYS A 78 9.89 5.77 1.52
N TYR A 79 10.89 5.62 2.38
CA TYR A 79 12.00 6.58 2.45
C TYR A 79 12.73 6.70 1.11
N PHE A 80 13.01 5.57 0.45
CA PHE A 80 13.69 5.56 -0.84
C PHE A 80 12.85 6.21 -1.95
N LEU A 81 11.52 6.02 -1.95
CA LEU A 81 10.62 6.71 -2.88
C LEU A 81 10.60 8.22 -2.62
N ASP A 82 10.57 8.65 -1.35
CA ASP A 82 10.63 10.06 -0.98
C ASP A 82 11.96 10.70 -1.43
N GLU A 83 13.08 9.99 -1.28
CA GLU A 83 14.39 10.42 -1.79
C GLU A 83 14.41 10.53 -3.31
N ILE A 84 13.87 9.56 -4.05
CA ILE A 84 13.71 9.64 -5.52
C ILE A 84 12.91 10.88 -5.91
N ILE A 85 11.80 11.16 -5.23
CA ILE A 85 10.95 12.32 -5.54
C ILE A 85 11.74 13.61 -5.32
N ASN A 86 12.47 13.72 -4.21
CA ASN A 86 13.26 14.91 -3.90
C ASN A 86 14.40 15.11 -4.92
N THR A 87 15.15 14.06 -5.23
CA THR A 87 16.22 14.12 -6.24
C THR A 87 15.67 14.43 -7.63
N ALA A 88 14.55 13.82 -8.02
CA ALA A 88 13.91 14.11 -9.31
C ALA A 88 13.47 15.57 -9.44
N ILE A 89 13.05 16.21 -8.34
CA ILE A 89 12.72 17.64 -8.31
C ILE A 89 14.00 18.49 -8.40
N GLN A 90 15.04 18.14 -7.63
CA GLN A 90 16.31 18.87 -7.60
C GLN A 90 17.03 18.84 -8.95
N ASP A 91 17.07 17.68 -9.60
CA ASP A 91 17.77 17.46 -10.87
C ASP A 91 16.85 17.61 -12.08
N ASN A 92 15.60 18.05 -11.87
CA ASN A 92 14.59 18.29 -12.90
C ASN A 92 14.41 17.12 -13.88
N TRP A 93 14.20 15.91 -13.35
CA TRP A 93 13.97 14.71 -14.15
C TRP A 93 12.71 14.85 -15.00
N ASN A 94 12.70 14.21 -16.18
CA ASN A 94 11.49 14.12 -16.96
C ASN A 94 10.45 13.20 -16.28
N ASP A 95 9.17 13.42 -16.58
CA ASP A 95 8.08 12.69 -15.93
C ASP A 95 8.17 11.17 -16.12
N LYS A 96 8.68 10.74 -17.29
CA LYS A 96 8.84 9.32 -17.63
C LYS A 96 9.89 8.67 -16.73
N ASP A 97 11.06 9.27 -16.57
CA ASP A 97 12.15 8.75 -15.76
C ASP A 97 11.79 8.74 -14.29
N LYS A 98 11.09 9.78 -13.82
CA LYS A 98 10.54 9.81 -12.46
C LYS A 98 9.57 8.64 -12.25
N LEU A 99 8.55 8.51 -13.09
CA LEU A 99 7.54 7.45 -12.95
C LEU A 99 8.16 6.06 -13.07
N SER A 100 9.02 5.84 -14.06
CA SER A 100 9.74 4.57 -14.23
C SER A 100 10.55 4.23 -12.99
N SER A 101 11.31 5.17 -12.44
CA SER A 101 12.11 4.95 -11.23
C SER A 101 11.26 4.57 -10.01
N LEU A 102 10.10 5.21 -9.84
CA LEU A 102 9.14 4.86 -8.77
C LEU A 102 8.56 3.45 -8.95
N LEU A 103 8.21 3.07 -10.18
CA LEU A 103 7.67 1.76 -10.51
C LEU A 103 8.71 0.64 -10.32
N PHE A 104 9.94 0.82 -10.83
CA PHE A 104 11.04 -0.15 -10.68
C PHE A 104 11.41 -0.35 -9.21
N THR A 105 11.49 0.74 -8.45
CA THR A 105 11.74 0.70 -7.01
C THR A 105 10.66 -0.10 -6.28
N THR A 106 9.39 0.24 -6.55
CA THR A 106 8.24 -0.44 -5.93
C THR A 106 8.23 -1.92 -6.27
N TYR A 107 8.53 -2.28 -7.51
CA TYR A 107 8.68 -3.67 -7.94
C TYR A 107 9.76 -4.41 -7.18
N CYS A 108 10.99 -3.89 -7.19
CA CYS A 108 12.12 -4.57 -6.59
C CYS A 108 11.94 -4.71 -5.08
N ALA A 109 11.50 -3.65 -4.39
CA ALA A 109 11.21 -3.70 -2.97
C ALA A 109 10.12 -4.74 -2.64
N ASN A 110 9.06 -4.81 -3.44
CA ASN A 110 7.98 -5.78 -3.24
C ASN A 110 8.43 -7.23 -3.49
N VAL A 111 9.24 -7.49 -4.51
CA VAL A 111 9.82 -8.82 -4.77
C VAL A 111 10.71 -9.26 -3.60
N VAL A 112 11.60 -8.39 -3.13
CA VAL A 112 12.47 -8.72 -1.99
C VAL A 112 11.68 -8.97 -0.72
N MET A 113 10.65 -8.17 -0.46
CA MET A 113 9.74 -8.40 0.66
C MET A 113 9.07 -9.78 0.60
N LEU A 114 8.64 -10.22 -0.59
CA LEU A 114 8.08 -11.56 -0.78
C LEU A 114 9.11 -12.64 -0.48
N ASP A 115 10.32 -12.51 -1.04
CA ASP A 115 11.42 -13.48 -0.85
C ASP A 115 11.76 -13.64 0.64
N LEU A 116 12.01 -12.54 1.36
CA LEU A 116 12.38 -12.56 2.78
C LEU A 116 11.28 -13.16 3.66
N ARG A 117 10.02 -12.85 3.37
CA ARG A 117 8.89 -13.44 4.11
C ARG A 117 8.77 -14.93 3.82
N HIS A 118 8.96 -15.35 2.58
CA HIS A 118 8.91 -16.76 2.20
C HIS A 118 10.02 -17.57 2.89
N GLU A 119 11.21 -17.00 3.05
CA GLU A 119 12.31 -17.62 3.79
C GLU A 119 11.92 -17.93 5.25
N VAL A 120 11.22 -17.00 5.91
CA VAL A 120 10.80 -17.16 7.31
C VAL A 120 9.56 -18.06 7.44
N TRP A 121 8.58 -17.85 6.56
CA TRP A 121 7.34 -18.58 6.51
C TRP A 121 6.93 -18.83 5.06
N PRO A 122 7.18 -20.05 4.56
CA PRO A 122 6.84 -20.41 3.20
C PRO A 122 5.36 -20.18 2.91
N TYR A 123 5.09 -19.60 1.75
CA TYR A 123 3.74 -19.34 1.28
C TYR A 123 3.10 -20.60 0.74
N GLU A 124 1.87 -20.84 1.17
CA GLU A 124 0.92 -21.65 0.41
C GLU A 124 0.40 -20.85 -0.79
N TYR A 125 -0.04 -21.54 -1.85
CA TYR A 125 -0.51 -20.91 -3.10
C TYR A 125 -1.52 -19.78 -2.87
N MET A 126 -2.52 -20.00 -2.02
CA MET A 126 -3.56 -19.00 -1.72
C MET A 126 -3.05 -17.80 -0.92
N ALA A 127 -2.04 -18.01 -0.07
CA ALA A 127 -1.42 -16.93 0.68
C ALA A 127 -0.52 -16.07 -0.24
N PHE A 128 0.17 -16.73 -1.17
CA PHE A 128 0.97 -16.06 -2.20
C PHE A 128 0.08 -15.22 -3.14
N SER A 129 -0.98 -15.81 -3.69
CA SER A 129 -1.89 -15.12 -4.62
C SER A 129 -2.55 -13.90 -4.00
N ARG A 130 -3.03 -13.99 -2.75
CA ARG A 130 -3.57 -12.84 -2.00
C ARG A 130 -2.54 -11.72 -1.89
N ARG A 131 -1.29 -12.06 -1.54
CA ARG A 131 -0.25 -11.06 -1.35
C ARG A 131 0.11 -10.37 -2.67
N ILE A 132 0.17 -11.10 -3.79
CA ILE A 132 0.37 -10.49 -5.12
C ILE A 132 -0.76 -9.49 -5.43
N GLY A 133 -2.01 -9.82 -5.10
CA GLY A 133 -3.14 -8.91 -5.27
C GLY A 133 -3.01 -7.61 -4.47
N GLU A 134 -2.56 -7.68 -3.22
CA GLU A 134 -2.29 -6.50 -2.37
C GLU A 134 -1.18 -5.61 -2.97
N LEU A 135 -0.14 -6.22 -3.55
CA LEU A 135 0.99 -5.48 -4.13
C LEU A 135 0.61 -4.78 -5.45
N TRP A 136 -0.42 -5.27 -6.14
CA TRP A 136 -0.90 -4.68 -7.40
C TRP A 136 -1.46 -3.26 -7.20
N GLU A 137 -2.01 -2.96 -6.02
CA GLU A 137 -2.59 -1.64 -5.73
C GLU A 137 -1.56 -0.51 -5.90
N ASP A 138 -0.37 -0.66 -5.31
CA ASP A 138 0.70 0.33 -5.41
C ASP A 138 1.09 0.59 -6.88
N PHE A 139 1.15 -0.47 -7.70
CA PHE A 139 1.49 -0.36 -9.12
C PHE A 139 0.45 0.38 -9.94
N VAL A 140 -0.83 0.15 -9.66
CA VAL A 140 -1.91 0.82 -10.39
C VAL A 140 -2.00 2.27 -9.94
N ARG A 141 -1.78 2.55 -8.65
CA ARG A 141 -1.94 3.89 -8.09
C ARG A 141 -0.84 4.86 -8.51
N LEU A 142 0.42 4.41 -8.60
CA LEU A 142 1.58 5.26 -8.88
C LEU A 142 1.46 6.05 -10.20
N PRO A 143 1.06 5.45 -11.35
CA PRO A 143 0.87 6.19 -12.60
C PRO A 143 -0.19 7.28 -12.54
N PHE A 144 -1.20 7.17 -11.68
CA PHE A 144 -2.21 8.24 -11.52
C PHE A 144 -1.71 9.36 -10.60
N LEU A 145 -0.92 9.02 -9.57
CA LEU A 145 -0.34 10.02 -8.66
C LEU A 145 0.79 10.82 -9.31
N TYR A 146 1.56 10.17 -10.18
CA TYR A 146 2.71 10.75 -10.87
C TYR A 146 2.54 10.65 -12.39
N ALA A 147 1.35 11.04 -12.86
CA ALA A 147 1.01 10.98 -14.26
C ALA A 147 1.93 11.86 -15.10
N PRO A 148 2.42 11.37 -16.26
CA PRO A 148 3.12 12.22 -17.21
C PRO A 148 2.22 13.37 -17.63
N LYS A 149 2.76 14.58 -17.76
CA LYS A 149 1.98 15.76 -18.19
C LYS A 149 1.29 15.56 -19.55
N ALA A 150 1.89 14.73 -20.41
CA ALA A 150 1.34 14.35 -21.71
C ALA A 150 0.02 13.55 -21.64
N ALA A 151 -0.33 12.99 -20.48
CA ALA A 151 -1.54 12.17 -20.33
C ALA A 151 -2.83 12.99 -20.13
N GLU A 152 -2.73 14.32 -20.01
CA GLU A 152 -3.88 15.25 -19.88
C GLU A 152 -4.95 14.80 -18.85
N LEU A 153 -4.51 14.18 -17.74
CA LEU A 153 -5.44 13.68 -16.73
C LEU A 153 -6.02 14.83 -15.93
N THR A 154 -7.35 14.82 -15.78
CA THR A 154 -8.07 15.73 -14.88
C THR A 154 -8.42 15.00 -13.58
N SER A 155 -8.14 15.63 -12.45
CA SER A 155 -8.49 15.07 -11.15
C SER A 155 -10.00 15.15 -10.96
N PHE A 156 -10.69 14.01 -11.00
CA PHE A 156 -12.09 13.91 -10.62
C PHE A 156 -12.19 13.78 -9.09
N VAL A 157 -12.65 14.85 -8.43
CA VAL A 157 -12.99 14.77 -7.01
C VAL A 157 -14.41 14.21 -6.91
N PRO A 158 -14.60 13.00 -6.34
CA PRO A 158 -15.92 12.42 -6.23
C PRO A 158 -16.81 13.29 -5.32
N PRO A 159 -18.07 13.55 -5.71
CA PRO A 159 -19.00 14.30 -4.88
C PRO A 159 -19.32 13.53 -3.61
N LEU A 160 -19.67 14.25 -2.55
CA LEU A 160 -20.09 13.63 -1.29
C LEU A 160 -21.43 12.91 -1.49
N PHE A 161 -21.66 11.83 -0.74
CA PHE A 161 -22.93 11.09 -0.81
C PHE A 161 -24.15 11.98 -0.50
N SER A 162 -23.99 12.98 0.36
CA SER A 162 -25.01 14.00 0.63
C SER A 162 -25.33 14.86 -0.60
N GLU A 163 -24.31 15.24 -1.36
CA GLU A 163 -24.44 16.02 -2.60
C GLU A 163 -25.12 15.19 -3.68
N VAL A 164 -24.71 13.93 -3.86
CA VAL A 164 -25.35 12.99 -4.78
C VAL A 164 -26.83 12.81 -4.43
N ARG A 165 -27.17 12.62 -3.14
CA ARG A 165 -28.59 12.53 -2.71
C ARG A 165 -29.37 13.82 -2.99
N LYS A 166 -28.75 14.98 -2.75
CA LYS A 166 -29.40 16.28 -2.98
C LYS A 166 -29.66 16.48 -4.48
N ASN A 167 -28.67 16.19 -5.31
CA ASN A 167 -28.79 16.29 -6.77
C ASN A 167 -29.87 15.34 -7.28
N LEU A 168 -29.86 14.07 -6.85
CA LEU A 168 -30.90 13.11 -7.24
C LEU A 168 -32.32 13.58 -6.85
N LYS A 169 -32.50 14.14 -5.65
CA LYS A 169 -33.79 14.73 -5.24
C LYS A 169 -34.17 15.95 -6.08
N GLY A 170 -33.18 16.74 -6.49
CA GLY A 170 -33.34 17.87 -7.42
C GLY A 170 -33.81 17.38 -8.80
N ASP A 171 -33.10 16.43 -9.38
CA ASP A 171 -33.39 15.86 -10.71
C ASP A 171 -34.78 15.23 -10.76
N ILE A 172 -35.18 14.48 -9.73
CA ILE A 172 -36.53 13.89 -9.67
C ILE A 172 -37.59 14.99 -9.55
N LYS A 173 -37.31 16.07 -8.80
CA LYS A 173 -38.23 17.19 -8.66
C LYS A 173 -38.39 17.94 -9.99
N GLU A 174 -37.29 18.22 -10.67
CA GLU A 174 -37.28 18.84 -12.00
C GLU A 174 -38.03 17.97 -13.02
N TYR A 175 -37.81 16.65 -13.00
CA TYR A 175 -38.56 15.70 -13.81
C TYR A 175 -40.07 15.75 -13.52
N ILE A 176 -40.49 15.74 -12.26
CA ILE A 176 -41.92 15.87 -11.87
C ILE A 176 -42.50 17.21 -12.35
N ASP A 177 -41.71 18.28 -12.30
CA ASP A 177 -42.14 19.60 -12.74
C ASP A 177 -42.39 19.65 -14.26
N THR A 178 -41.61 18.91 -15.06
CA THR A 178 -41.83 18.75 -16.52
C THR A 178 -43.04 17.90 -16.88
N LEU A 179 -43.58 17.08 -15.97
CA LEU A 179 -44.77 16.28 -16.24
C LEU A 179 -46.03 17.17 -16.31
N SER A 180 -46.84 16.98 -17.35
CA SER A 180 -48.14 17.63 -17.55
C SER A 180 -49.25 16.96 -16.71
N ILE A 181 -49.02 16.88 -15.40
CA ILE A 181 -49.93 16.31 -14.39
C ILE A 181 -50.57 17.41 -13.52
N SER A 182 -51.71 17.12 -12.89
CA SER A 182 -52.45 18.13 -12.11
C SER A 182 -51.68 18.56 -10.86
N GLN A 183 -51.96 19.77 -10.38
CA GLN A 183 -51.25 20.37 -9.23
C GLN A 183 -51.35 19.50 -7.96
N GLU A 184 -52.46 18.79 -7.78
CA GLU A 184 -52.71 17.88 -6.67
C GLU A 184 -51.86 16.60 -6.76
N GLN A 185 -51.64 16.08 -7.96
CA GLN A 185 -50.77 14.92 -8.20
C GLN A 185 -49.29 15.27 -7.94
N LYS A 186 -48.84 16.47 -8.34
CA LYS A 186 -47.47 16.96 -8.05
C LYS A 186 -47.21 17.08 -6.54
N LEU A 187 -48.19 17.56 -5.78
CA LEU A 187 -48.11 17.70 -4.32
C LEU A 187 -47.98 16.33 -3.62
N ASN A 188 -48.76 15.33 -4.03
CA ASN A 188 -48.67 13.97 -3.48
C ASN A 188 -47.33 13.30 -3.79
N SER A 189 -46.80 13.44 -5.01
CA SER A 189 -45.48 12.91 -5.37
C SER A 189 -44.35 13.56 -4.56
N SER A 190 -44.44 14.87 -4.27
CA SER A 190 -43.47 15.56 -3.41
C SER A 190 -43.54 15.14 -1.94
N MET A 191 -44.72 14.80 -1.41
CA MET A 191 -44.86 14.26 -0.05
C MET A 191 -44.24 12.87 0.09
N ILE A 192 -44.46 11.99 -0.90
CA ILE A 192 -43.84 10.65 -0.92
C ILE A 192 -42.31 10.80 -0.88
N MET A 193 -41.73 11.74 -1.63
CA MET A 193 -40.29 11.96 -1.66
C MET A 193 -39.68 12.48 -0.34
N LYS A 194 -40.46 13.15 0.51
CA LYS A 194 -40.03 13.58 1.85
C LYS A 194 -40.00 12.45 2.88
N ASN A 195 -40.87 11.45 2.72
CA ASN A 195 -41.04 10.37 3.71
C ASN A 195 -40.05 9.19 3.56
N TYR A 196 -39.31 9.11 2.45
CA TYR A 196 -38.32 8.04 2.18
C TYR A 196 -36.85 8.55 2.19
N GLY A 197 -36.58 9.66 2.89
CA GLY A 197 -35.27 10.35 2.91
C GLY A 197 -34.36 9.99 4.07
#